data_AF-A0A950EGD1-F1
#
_entry.id   AF-A0A950EGD1-F1
#
_cell.length_a   1.000
_cell.length_b   1.000
_cell.length_c   1.000
_cell.angle_alpha   90.00
_cell.angle_beta   90.00
_cell.angle_gamma   90.00
#
_symmetry.space_group_name_H-M   'P 1'
#
loop_
_entity.id
_entity.type
_entity.pdbx_description
1 polymer ?
#
loop_
_entity_poly.entity_id
_entity_poly.type
_entity_poly.pdbx_seq_one_letter_code
_entity_poly.pdbx_strand_id
1 'polypeptide(L)'
;MEAVTSPARPLLLALALTWFVLSGTPAPAELPTAEERLKILADLESVKSQAEKEKTRPPLEFFRSQVAPFGILPYVKPNHWSTLSLELRANYDDYAGLLQTAPVALLGMPQEVLYRRDARLMRGQRARIGLQMMLPQVPRELTLELLRPEAIRADETWQTSLRMLEPHQMLILFLTRESNDAFASWNRLQAMYPTGTDRTDVQAVEHRRYYRLVLPLEPDQPLLSAHPLTWTIISH
;
A
#
# COMPACT_ATOMS: atom_id res chain seq x y z
N MET A 1 -9.99 -12.48 84.82
CA MET A 1 -9.35 -11.41 84.04
C MET A 1 -8.74 -12.09 82.82
N GLU A 2 -9.03 -11.83 81.57
CA GLU A 2 -9.96 -10.96 80.85
C GLU A 2 -10.18 -11.64 79.49
N ALA A 3 -11.37 -11.50 78.91
CA ALA A 3 -11.67 -11.96 77.55
C ALA A 3 -11.02 -11.01 76.53
N VAL A 4 -10.43 -11.56 75.46
CA VAL A 4 -10.21 -10.83 74.21
C VAL A 4 -10.71 -11.69 73.06
N THR A 5 -11.81 -11.23 72.49
CA THR A 5 -12.46 -11.68 71.26
C THR A 5 -11.74 -11.08 70.05
N SER A 6 -11.54 -11.87 68.99
CA SER A 6 -11.32 -11.35 67.64
C SER A 6 -11.80 -12.36 66.59
N PRO A 7 -12.82 -12.03 65.78
CA PRO A 7 -13.35 -12.88 64.73
C PRO A 7 -12.76 -12.49 63.36
N ALA A 8 -11.84 -13.28 62.82
CA ALA A 8 -11.47 -13.20 61.40
C ALA A 8 -12.33 -14.17 60.59
N ARG A 9 -13.14 -13.57 59.73
CA ARG A 9 -14.23 -14.14 58.92
C ARG A 9 -13.81 -15.30 58.00
N PRO A 10 -14.69 -16.30 57.81
CA PRO A 10 -14.64 -17.21 56.68
C PRO A 10 -15.23 -16.49 55.44
N LEU A 11 -14.41 -16.26 54.42
CA LEU A 11 -14.83 -15.61 53.17
C LEU A 11 -14.54 -16.54 51.98
N LEU A 12 -15.13 -17.73 52.01
CA LEU A 12 -15.04 -18.75 50.95
C LEU A 12 -16.38 -19.45 50.66
N LEU A 13 -17.51 -18.73 50.83
CA LEU A 13 -18.85 -19.29 50.58
C LEU A 13 -19.81 -18.31 49.88
N ALA A 14 -19.28 -17.38 49.08
CA ALA A 14 -20.07 -16.42 48.31
C ALA A 14 -19.72 -16.40 46.80
N LEU A 15 -19.29 -17.54 46.24
CA LEU A 15 -18.94 -17.67 44.81
C LEU A 15 -19.55 -18.91 44.13
N ALA A 16 -20.67 -19.42 44.66
CA ALA A 16 -21.36 -20.59 44.11
C ALA A 16 -22.86 -20.37 43.80
N LEU A 17 -23.36 -19.12 43.85
CA LEU A 17 -24.80 -18.83 43.67
C LEU A 17 -25.13 -17.74 42.64
N THR A 18 -24.19 -17.35 41.78
CA THR A 18 -24.43 -16.37 40.70
C THR A 18 -24.21 -16.92 39.29
N TRP A 19 -24.16 -18.25 39.12
CA TRP A 19 -24.00 -18.88 37.80
C TRP A 19 -25.28 -19.47 37.19
N PHE A 20 -26.44 -19.32 37.84
CA PHE A 20 -27.67 -20.01 37.45
C PHE A 20 -28.89 -19.09 37.23
N VAL A 21 -28.69 -17.85 36.76
CA VAL A 21 -29.80 -16.95 36.34
C VAL A 21 -29.53 -16.24 35.00
N LEU A 22 -28.82 -16.90 34.07
CA LEU A 22 -28.78 -16.46 32.67
C LEU A 22 -28.80 -17.64 31.68
N SER A 23 -29.44 -18.74 32.05
CA SER A 23 -29.90 -19.74 31.08
C SER A 23 -31.16 -19.22 30.38
N GLY A 24 -30.95 -18.37 29.37
CA GLY A 24 -31.97 -18.09 28.37
C GLY A 24 -32.41 -19.42 27.73
N THR A 25 -33.71 -19.67 27.75
CA THR A 25 -34.36 -20.79 27.07
C THR A 25 -33.87 -20.90 25.62
N PRO A 26 -33.49 -22.09 25.11
CA PRO A 26 -33.23 -22.24 23.69
C PRO A 26 -34.54 -21.97 22.94
N ALA A 27 -34.56 -20.89 22.16
CA ALA A 27 -35.65 -20.64 21.23
C ALA A 27 -35.78 -21.84 20.28
N PRO A 28 -36.98 -22.35 20.02
CA PRO A 28 -37.17 -23.38 19.00
C PRO A 28 -36.69 -22.81 17.66
N ALA A 29 -35.80 -23.53 16.98
CA ALA A 29 -35.34 -23.18 15.64
C ALA A 29 -36.56 -23.24 14.70
N GLU A 30 -37.10 -22.07 14.38
CA GLU A 30 -38.17 -21.90 13.40
C GLU A 30 -37.62 -22.33 12.04
N LEU A 31 -38.23 -23.36 11.45
CA LEU A 31 -37.83 -23.84 10.13
C LEU A 31 -38.17 -22.74 9.11
N PRO A 32 -37.22 -22.31 8.27
CA PRO A 32 -37.48 -21.23 7.31
C PRO A 32 -38.64 -21.62 6.39
N THR A 33 -39.54 -20.68 6.20
CA THR A 33 -40.79 -20.84 5.44
C THR A 33 -40.48 -21.18 3.97
N ALA A 34 -41.38 -21.83 3.25
CA ALA A 34 -41.13 -22.26 1.86
C ALA A 34 -40.70 -21.11 0.93
N GLU A 35 -41.20 -19.89 1.19
CA GLU A 35 -40.83 -18.68 0.47
C GLU A 35 -39.41 -18.20 0.79
N GLU A 36 -38.96 -18.34 2.04
CA GLU A 36 -37.58 -18.03 2.45
C GLU A 36 -36.61 -19.06 1.86
N ARG A 37 -37.00 -20.34 1.79
CA ARG A 37 -36.23 -21.38 1.11
C ARG A 37 -36.10 -21.10 -0.38
N LEU A 38 -37.15 -20.62 -1.04
CA LEU A 38 -37.10 -20.21 -2.44
C LEU A 38 -36.23 -18.98 -2.66
N LYS A 39 -36.24 -18.03 -1.72
CA LYS A 39 -35.37 -16.85 -1.76
C LYS A 39 -33.90 -17.21 -1.58
N ILE A 40 -33.60 -18.14 -0.66
CA ILE A 40 -32.24 -18.71 -0.46
C ILE A 40 -31.77 -19.50 -1.69
N LEU A 41 -32.69 -20.22 -2.37
CA LEU A 41 -32.39 -20.95 -3.60
C LEU A 41 -32.18 -20.02 -4.81
N ALA A 42 -32.92 -18.91 -4.89
CA ALA A 42 -32.73 -17.88 -5.91
C ALA A 42 -31.39 -17.12 -5.72
N ASP A 43 -30.98 -16.90 -4.47
CA ASP A 43 -29.66 -16.32 -4.15
C ASP A 43 -28.50 -17.27 -4.47
N LEU A 44 -28.72 -18.59 -4.53
CA LEU A 44 -27.65 -19.54 -4.90
C LEU A 44 -27.22 -19.39 -6.37
N GLU A 45 -28.11 -18.98 -7.28
CA GLU A 45 -27.73 -18.71 -8.68
C GLU A 45 -26.95 -17.39 -8.83
N SER A 46 -27.32 -16.36 -8.05
CA SER A 46 -26.57 -15.11 -8.03
C SER A 46 -25.17 -15.29 -7.41
N VAL A 47 -25.05 -16.08 -6.33
CA VAL A 47 -23.77 -16.45 -5.72
C VAL A 47 -22.93 -17.32 -6.65
N LYS A 48 -23.52 -18.29 -7.37
CA LYS A 48 -22.78 -19.11 -8.36
C LYS A 48 -22.28 -18.26 -9.53
N SER A 49 -23.11 -17.37 -10.07
CA SER A 49 -22.69 -16.50 -11.17
C SER A 49 -21.63 -15.46 -10.73
N GLN A 50 -21.68 -14.98 -9.49
CA GLN A 50 -20.62 -14.15 -8.91
C GLN A 50 -19.33 -14.96 -8.69
N ALA A 51 -19.42 -16.18 -8.16
CA ALA A 51 -18.28 -17.06 -7.98
C ALA A 51 -17.62 -17.46 -9.32
N GLU A 52 -18.41 -17.67 -10.38
CA GLU A 52 -17.90 -17.91 -11.73
C GLU A 52 -17.24 -16.66 -12.32
N LYS A 53 -17.80 -15.47 -12.10
CA LYS A 53 -17.16 -14.20 -12.48
C LYS A 53 -15.91 -13.89 -11.68
N GLU A 54 -15.82 -14.35 -10.44
CA GLU A 54 -14.58 -14.24 -9.67
C GLU A 54 -13.53 -15.20 -10.22
N LYS A 55 -13.90 -16.42 -10.63
CA LYS A 55 -13.02 -17.41 -11.30
C LYS A 55 -12.44 -16.98 -12.65
N THR A 56 -12.94 -15.91 -13.27
CA THR A 56 -12.39 -15.38 -14.54
C THR A 56 -11.41 -14.22 -14.36
N ARG A 57 -11.24 -13.69 -13.15
CA ARG A 57 -10.29 -12.59 -12.87
C ARG A 57 -8.84 -13.09 -12.89
N PRO A 58 -7.86 -12.23 -13.18
CA PRO A 58 -6.47 -12.61 -12.97
C PRO A 58 -6.22 -12.92 -11.48
N PRO A 59 -5.28 -13.83 -11.15
CA PRO A 59 -5.01 -14.21 -9.77
C PRO A 59 -4.52 -13.03 -8.91
N LEU A 60 -3.82 -12.10 -9.55
CA LEU A 60 -3.32 -10.87 -8.96
C LEU A 60 -3.85 -9.68 -9.75
N GLU A 61 -4.31 -8.66 -9.04
CA GLU A 61 -4.74 -7.40 -9.62
C GLU A 61 -3.75 -6.29 -9.27
N PHE A 62 -3.31 -5.60 -10.31
CA PHE A 62 -2.48 -4.40 -10.19
C PHE A 62 -3.36 -3.16 -10.32
N PHE A 63 -3.26 -2.26 -9.34
CA PHE A 63 -4.00 -1.00 -9.36
C PHE A 63 -3.13 0.17 -9.78
N ARG A 64 -1.93 0.27 -9.21
CA ARG A 64 -1.08 1.46 -9.36
C ARG A 64 0.37 1.17 -9.00
N SER A 65 1.28 1.78 -9.75
CA SER A 65 2.68 1.96 -9.38
C SER A 65 2.92 3.44 -9.04
N GLN A 66 3.71 3.69 -8.01
CA GLN A 66 4.10 5.03 -7.58
C GLN A 66 5.58 5.04 -7.24
N VAL A 67 6.29 6.12 -7.56
CA VAL A 67 7.69 6.29 -7.14
C VAL A 67 7.76 7.46 -6.18
N ALA A 68 7.89 7.13 -4.90
CA ALA A 68 8.06 8.13 -3.88
C ALA A 68 9.33 8.94 -4.17
N PRO A 69 9.28 10.26 -3.98
CA PRO A 69 8.30 11.00 -3.18
C PRO A 69 6.98 11.38 -3.87
N PHE A 70 6.82 11.11 -5.17
CA PHE A 70 5.58 11.46 -5.89
C PHE A 70 4.61 10.28 -6.03
N GLY A 71 3.32 10.62 -6.14
CA GLY A 71 2.29 9.65 -6.53
C GLY A 71 2.07 9.55 -8.05
N ILE A 72 2.44 10.57 -8.83
CA ILE A 72 2.02 10.71 -10.24
C ILE A 72 3.20 10.53 -11.22
N LEU A 73 4.34 11.17 -10.96
CA LEU A 73 5.47 11.19 -11.88
C LEU A 73 6.63 10.37 -11.31
N PRO A 74 7.21 9.45 -12.09
CA PRO A 74 8.22 8.54 -11.59
C PRO A 74 9.63 9.15 -11.67
N TYR A 75 9.82 10.33 -11.07
CA TYR A 75 11.12 11.00 -11.07
C TYR A 75 12.12 10.29 -10.16
N VAL A 76 13.31 10.02 -10.71
CA VAL A 76 14.43 9.39 -10.01
C VAL A 76 15.70 10.17 -10.32
N LYS A 77 16.56 10.36 -9.33
CA LYS A 77 17.88 10.96 -9.51
C LYS A 77 18.96 9.87 -9.49
N PRO A 78 19.94 9.89 -10.42
CA PRO A 78 21.05 8.96 -10.40
C PRO A 78 21.76 8.96 -9.05
N ASN A 79 22.18 7.79 -8.57
CA ASN A 79 22.89 7.61 -7.29
C ASN A 79 22.11 8.06 -6.04
N HIS A 80 20.78 8.15 -6.14
CA HIS A 80 19.93 8.42 -4.98
C HIS A 80 19.02 7.22 -4.70
N TRP A 81 18.68 7.04 -3.43
CA TRP A 81 17.69 6.06 -3.03
C TRP A 81 16.30 6.50 -3.47
N SER A 82 15.53 5.57 -4.02
CA SER A 82 14.13 5.77 -4.42
C SER A 82 13.27 4.63 -3.89
N THR A 83 12.00 4.92 -3.58
CA THR A 83 11.04 3.90 -3.15
C THR A 83 9.96 3.78 -4.20
N LEU A 84 9.92 2.62 -4.84
CA LEU A 84 8.84 2.25 -5.71
C LEU A 84 7.75 1.53 -4.92
N SER A 85 6.51 1.96 -5.04
CA SER A 85 5.36 1.33 -4.39
C SER A 85 4.44 0.70 -5.44
N LEU A 86 4.04 -0.55 -5.23
CA LEU A 86 3.01 -1.22 -6.00
C LEU A 86 1.79 -1.44 -5.12
N GLU A 87 0.61 -1.11 -5.66
CA GLU A 87 -0.67 -1.43 -5.03
C GLU A 87 -1.28 -2.64 -5.73
N LEU A 88 -1.39 -3.74 -4.98
CA LEU A 88 -1.78 -5.06 -5.48
C LEU A 88 -2.93 -5.65 -4.64
N ARG A 89 -3.68 -6.58 -5.22
CA ARG A 89 -4.66 -7.43 -4.53
C ARG A 89 -4.56 -8.87 -5.04
N ALA A 90 -4.59 -9.83 -4.13
CA ALA A 90 -4.76 -11.24 -4.49
C ALA A 90 -6.24 -11.60 -4.53
N ASN A 91 -6.70 -12.26 -5.58
CA ASN A 91 -8.13 -12.54 -5.78
C ASN A 91 -8.56 -13.90 -5.22
N TYR A 92 -7.79 -14.95 -5.52
CA TYR A 92 -8.19 -16.34 -5.22
C TYR A 92 -7.73 -16.82 -3.86
N ASP A 93 -6.43 -16.70 -3.61
CA ASP A 93 -5.76 -17.22 -2.44
C ASP A 93 -4.82 -16.17 -1.88
N ASP A 94 -4.38 -16.37 -0.63
CA ASP A 94 -3.32 -15.56 -0.06
C ASP A 94 -2.04 -15.74 -0.89
N TYR A 95 -1.39 -14.62 -1.21
CA TYR A 95 -0.15 -14.61 -1.95
C TYR A 95 1.02 -14.47 -0.98
N ALA A 96 2.00 -15.37 -1.09
CA ALA A 96 3.27 -15.29 -0.38
C ALA A 96 4.42 -15.48 -1.38
N GLY A 97 5.12 -14.40 -1.68
CA GLY A 97 6.25 -14.41 -2.61
C GLY A 97 7.22 -13.26 -2.36
N LEU A 98 7.96 -12.92 -3.41
CA LEU A 98 8.98 -11.90 -3.42
C LEU A 98 8.69 -10.93 -4.56
N LEU A 99 8.72 -9.64 -4.26
CA LEU A 99 8.82 -8.58 -5.26
C LEU A 99 10.29 -8.34 -5.53
N GLN A 100 10.71 -8.44 -6.79
CA GLN A 100 12.09 -8.21 -7.19
C GLN A 100 12.22 -7.32 -8.42
N THR A 101 13.42 -6.77 -8.61
CA THR A 101 13.82 -6.03 -9.81
C THR A 101 14.64 -6.90 -10.73
N ALA A 102 14.73 -6.51 -12.01
CA ALA A 102 15.84 -6.96 -12.85
C ALA A 102 17.19 -6.56 -12.21
N PRO A 103 18.27 -7.34 -12.42
CA PRO A 103 19.59 -7.01 -11.90
C PRO A 103 20.02 -5.58 -12.23
N VAL A 104 20.52 -4.86 -11.23
CA VAL A 104 20.98 -3.47 -11.36
C VAL A 104 22.50 -3.41 -11.18
N ALA A 105 23.20 -2.93 -12.20
CA ALA A 105 24.63 -2.67 -12.09
C ALA A 105 24.91 -1.49 -11.16
N LEU A 106 25.72 -1.70 -10.12
CA LEU A 106 26.16 -0.63 -9.23
C LEU A 106 27.52 -0.08 -9.65
N LEU A 107 27.71 1.24 -9.47
CA LEU A 107 28.95 1.91 -9.86
C LEU A 107 30.14 1.34 -9.07
N GLY A 108 31.14 0.83 -9.80
CA GLY A 108 32.35 0.26 -9.19
C GLY A 108 32.19 -1.14 -8.62
N MET A 109 31.06 -1.82 -8.86
CA MET A 109 30.84 -3.20 -8.44
C MET A 109 30.89 -4.16 -9.63
N PRO A 110 31.61 -5.29 -9.53
CA PRO A 110 31.66 -6.29 -10.60
C PRO A 110 30.41 -7.16 -10.67
N GLN A 111 29.60 -7.17 -9.60
CA GLN A 111 28.37 -7.94 -9.50
C GLN A 111 27.16 -7.00 -9.55
N GLU A 112 26.10 -7.46 -10.21
CA GLU A 112 24.82 -6.76 -10.22
C GLU A 112 24.05 -7.02 -8.93
N VAL A 113 23.32 -6.01 -8.47
CA VAL A 113 22.50 -6.09 -7.27
C VAL A 113 21.05 -6.30 -7.66
N LEU A 114 20.43 -7.28 -7.03
CA LEU A 114 19.03 -7.60 -7.25
C LEU A 114 18.25 -7.19 -6.00
N TYR A 115 17.46 -6.12 -6.12
CA TYR A 115 16.64 -5.62 -5.03
C TYR A 115 15.40 -6.50 -4.87
N ARG A 116 15.18 -7.03 -3.65
CA ARG A 116 14.05 -7.91 -3.30
C ARG A 116 13.35 -7.45 -2.04
N ARG A 117 12.06 -7.74 -1.95
CA ARG A 117 11.25 -7.58 -0.73
C ARG A 117 10.14 -8.63 -0.69
N ASP A 118 9.85 -9.15 0.49
CA ASP A 118 8.70 -10.02 0.71
C ASP A 118 7.38 -9.35 0.28
N ALA A 119 6.62 -10.07 -0.52
CA ALA A 119 5.29 -9.70 -0.99
C ALA A 119 4.27 -10.66 -0.38
N ARG A 120 3.56 -10.18 0.66
CA ARG A 120 2.46 -10.91 1.29
C ARG A 120 1.16 -10.15 1.04
N LEU A 121 0.23 -10.80 0.35
CA LEU A 121 -1.09 -10.23 0.05
C LEU A 121 -2.14 -11.16 0.62
N MET A 122 -3.01 -10.64 1.49
CA MET A 122 -4.19 -11.37 1.94
C MET A 122 -5.24 -11.35 0.84
N ARG A 123 -5.95 -12.45 0.67
CA ARG A 123 -7.03 -12.59 -0.32
C ARG A 123 -8.05 -11.47 -0.16
N GLY A 124 -8.40 -10.83 -1.27
CA GLY A 124 -9.39 -9.75 -1.35
C GLY A 124 -8.92 -8.41 -0.78
N GLN A 125 -7.81 -8.37 -0.03
CA GLN A 125 -7.28 -7.15 0.57
C GLN A 125 -6.33 -6.45 -0.40
N ARG A 126 -6.54 -5.13 -0.58
CA ARG A 126 -5.59 -4.29 -1.29
C ARG A 126 -4.42 -3.96 -0.36
N ALA A 127 -3.21 -4.24 -0.80
CA ALA A 127 -2.00 -3.95 -0.06
C ALA A 127 -1.02 -3.13 -0.91
N ARG A 128 -0.20 -2.32 -0.23
CA ARG A 128 0.84 -1.50 -0.85
C ARG A 128 2.21 -2.03 -0.46
N ILE A 129 2.97 -2.50 -1.44
CA ILE A 129 4.32 -3.03 -1.26
C ILE A 129 5.34 -2.02 -1.77
N GLY A 130 6.24 -1.56 -0.90
CA GLY A 130 7.29 -0.61 -1.24
C GLY A 130 8.65 -1.27 -1.42
N LEU A 131 9.26 -1.21 -2.60
CA LEU A 131 10.63 -1.64 -2.85
C LEU A 131 11.58 -0.43 -2.86
N GLN A 132 12.58 -0.47 -1.98
CA GLN A 132 13.64 0.53 -1.93
C GLN A 132 14.80 0.09 -2.82
N MET A 133 15.27 0.99 -3.66
CA MET A 133 16.35 0.71 -4.60
C MET A 133 17.22 1.94 -4.81
N MET A 134 18.48 1.71 -5.15
CA MET A 134 19.39 2.74 -5.63
C MET A 134 19.69 2.45 -7.09
N LEU A 135 19.52 3.46 -7.95
CA LEU A 135 19.75 3.35 -9.39
C LEU A 135 20.87 4.31 -9.80
N PRO A 136 22.12 3.82 -9.93
CA PRO A 136 23.24 4.65 -10.39
C PRO A 136 23.06 5.12 -11.83
N GLN A 137 22.55 4.24 -12.68
CA GLN A 137 22.05 4.56 -14.00
C GLN A 137 20.53 4.36 -13.98
N VAL A 138 19.79 5.42 -14.30
CA VAL A 138 18.32 5.38 -14.28
C VAL A 138 17.84 4.84 -15.63
N PRO A 139 17.32 3.61 -15.71
CA PRO A 139 16.75 3.11 -16.96
C PRO A 139 15.44 3.84 -17.27
N ARG A 140 15.06 3.91 -18.54
CA ARG A 140 13.75 4.48 -18.94
C ARG A 140 12.58 3.64 -18.41
N GLU A 141 12.77 2.34 -18.34
CA GLU A 141 11.79 1.38 -17.84
C GLU A 141 12.49 0.40 -16.90
N LEU A 142 11.87 0.14 -15.77
CA LEU A 142 12.34 -0.83 -14.79
C LEU A 142 11.34 -1.99 -14.74
N THR A 143 11.85 -3.21 -14.84
CA THR A 143 11.04 -4.42 -14.77
C THR A 143 10.97 -4.90 -13.33
N LEU A 144 9.74 -5.16 -12.89
CA LEU A 144 9.40 -5.67 -11.56
C LEU A 144 8.72 -7.01 -11.71
N GLU A 145 9.16 -7.98 -10.93
CA GLU A 145 8.65 -9.35 -11.00
C GLU A 145 8.11 -9.76 -9.64
N LEU A 146 6.97 -10.42 -9.65
CA LEU A 146 6.46 -11.15 -8.50
C LEU A 146 6.78 -12.63 -8.67
N LEU A 147 7.51 -13.20 -7.73
CA LEU A 147 7.98 -14.57 -7.81
C LEU A 147 7.74 -15.29 -6.48
N ARG A 148 7.11 -16.46 -6.52
CA ARG A 148 7.11 -17.36 -5.36
C ARG A 148 8.46 -18.05 -5.24
N PRO A 149 8.95 -18.36 -4.02
CA PRO A 149 10.27 -18.97 -3.83
C PRO A 149 10.52 -20.23 -4.66
N GLU A 150 9.48 -21.03 -4.88
CA GLU A 150 9.55 -22.30 -5.63
C GLU A 150 9.24 -22.16 -7.13
N ALA A 151 8.89 -20.96 -7.59
CA ALA A 151 8.49 -20.73 -8.97
C ALA A 151 9.72 -20.46 -9.85
N ILE A 152 9.83 -21.21 -10.96
CA ILE A 152 10.88 -21.02 -11.97
C ILE A 152 10.62 -19.75 -12.81
N ARG A 153 9.35 -19.32 -12.89
CA ARG A 153 8.91 -18.15 -13.64
C ARG A 153 8.26 -17.15 -12.70
N ALA A 154 8.35 -15.87 -13.05
CA ALA A 154 7.56 -14.85 -12.37
C ALA A 154 6.07 -15.14 -12.58
N ASP A 155 5.29 -15.02 -11.50
CA ASP A 155 3.84 -15.11 -11.55
C ASP A 155 3.27 -13.91 -12.32
N GLU A 156 3.85 -12.74 -12.08
CA GLU A 156 3.48 -11.48 -12.74
C GLU A 156 4.70 -10.62 -12.99
N THR A 157 4.64 -9.80 -14.03
CA THR A 157 5.72 -8.88 -14.41
C THR A 157 5.14 -7.52 -14.81
N TRP A 158 5.69 -6.46 -14.25
CA TRP A 158 5.28 -5.08 -14.54
C TRP A 158 6.47 -4.25 -14.98
N GLN A 159 6.23 -3.40 -15.99
CA GLN A 159 7.17 -2.39 -16.40
C GLN A 159 6.74 -1.05 -15.83
N THR A 160 7.62 -0.44 -15.04
CA THR A 160 7.42 0.91 -14.52
C THR A 160 8.31 1.87 -15.29
N SER A 161 7.71 2.86 -15.95
CA SER A 161 8.51 3.93 -16.57
C SER A 161 9.15 4.76 -15.47
N LEU A 162 10.41 5.16 -15.66
CA LEU A 162 11.12 6.10 -14.80
C LEU A 162 11.53 7.31 -15.61
N ARG A 163 11.59 8.47 -14.95
CA ARG A 163 12.08 9.72 -15.54
C ARG A 163 13.28 10.20 -14.75
N MET A 164 14.39 10.36 -15.44
CA MET A 164 15.58 10.92 -14.83
C MET A 164 15.37 12.42 -14.54
N LEU A 165 15.70 12.82 -13.32
CA LEU A 165 15.77 14.22 -12.92
C LEU A 165 17.20 14.74 -13.13
N GLU A 166 17.36 15.92 -13.72
CA GLU A 166 18.69 16.49 -13.95
C GLU A 166 19.41 16.82 -12.62
N PRO A 167 20.75 16.84 -12.59
CA PRO A 167 21.51 17.10 -11.35
C PRO A 167 21.15 18.41 -10.63
N HIS A 168 20.83 19.46 -11.40
CA HIS A 168 20.47 20.79 -10.90
C HIS A 168 18.98 20.91 -10.52
N GLN A 169 18.17 19.91 -10.83
CA GLN A 169 16.75 19.89 -10.50
C GLN A 169 16.55 19.22 -9.15
N MET A 170 15.57 19.72 -8.41
CA MET A 170 15.20 19.25 -7.08
C MET A 170 13.69 19.13 -7.01
N LEU A 171 13.22 18.21 -6.18
CA LEU A 171 11.79 17.97 -6.01
C LEU A 171 11.33 18.58 -4.70
N ILE A 172 10.28 19.39 -4.74
CA ILE A 172 9.75 20.05 -3.54
C ILE A 172 8.37 19.50 -3.26
N LEU A 173 8.21 18.85 -2.10
CA LEU A 173 6.91 18.38 -1.64
C LEU A 173 6.32 19.36 -0.62
N PHE A 174 5.07 19.72 -0.84
CA PHE A 174 4.27 20.43 0.15
C PHE A 174 3.29 19.46 0.78
N LEU A 175 3.45 19.21 2.09
CA LEU A 175 2.52 18.41 2.88
C LEU A 175 1.43 19.34 3.39
N THR A 176 0.20 19.13 2.94
CA THR A 176 -0.96 19.91 3.39
C THR A 176 -2.14 18.98 3.66
N ARG A 177 -2.90 19.27 4.73
CA ARG A 177 -4.10 18.51 5.08
C ARG A 177 -5.24 18.77 4.10
N GLU A 178 -5.27 19.95 3.50
CA GLU A 178 -6.34 20.41 2.62
C GLU A 178 -5.76 20.87 1.28
N SER A 179 -6.52 20.65 0.21
CA SER A 179 -6.22 21.22 -1.09
C SER A 179 -6.46 22.72 -1.03
N ASN A 180 -5.40 23.50 -0.87
CA ASN A 180 -5.48 24.95 -0.83
C ASN A 180 -4.44 25.59 -1.77
N ASP A 181 -4.74 26.81 -2.20
CA ASP A 181 -3.89 27.58 -3.11
C ASP A 181 -2.76 28.31 -2.37
N ALA A 182 -2.46 27.95 -1.11
CA ALA A 182 -1.42 28.59 -0.32
C ALA A 182 -0.05 28.56 -1.00
N PHE A 183 0.18 27.53 -1.83
CA PHE A 183 1.41 27.33 -2.60
C PHE A 183 1.28 27.71 -4.07
N ALA A 184 0.16 28.31 -4.49
CA ALA A 184 -0.02 28.79 -5.86
C ALA A 184 0.93 29.95 -6.20
N SER A 185 1.39 30.72 -5.21
CA SER A 185 2.38 31.78 -5.36
C SER A 185 3.72 31.27 -5.90
N TRP A 186 4.08 30.01 -5.61
CA TRP A 186 5.29 29.37 -6.11
C TRP A 186 5.27 29.14 -7.62
N ASN A 187 4.09 29.11 -8.25
CA ASN A 187 3.97 29.06 -9.71
C ASN A 187 4.59 30.29 -10.39
N ARG A 188 4.78 31.39 -9.67
CA ARG A 188 5.38 32.62 -10.23
C ARG A 188 6.90 32.56 -10.28
N LEU A 189 7.52 31.62 -9.56
CA LEU A 189 8.97 31.48 -9.50
C LEU A 189 9.46 30.76 -10.76
N GLN A 190 10.32 31.41 -11.54
CA GLN A 190 10.89 30.83 -12.75
C GLN A 190 11.64 29.52 -12.48
N ALA A 191 12.23 29.37 -11.28
CA ALA A 191 12.91 28.16 -10.84
C ALA A 191 11.99 26.92 -10.72
N MET A 192 10.66 27.12 -10.67
CA MET A 192 9.69 26.03 -10.57
C MET A 192 9.24 25.49 -11.93
N TYR A 193 9.69 26.09 -13.03
CA TYR A 193 9.34 25.68 -14.38
C TYR A 193 10.29 24.61 -14.92
N PRO A 194 9.75 23.54 -15.54
CA PRO A 194 10.56 22.49 -16.10
C PRO A 194 11.40 22.97 -17.29
N THR A 195 12.71 22.71 -17.24
CA THR A 195 13.65 23.08 -18.29
C THR A 195 13.25 22.41 -19.60
N GLY A 196 13.22 23.16 -20.71
CA GLY A 196 12.91 22.62 -22.04
C GLY A 196 11.44 22.30 -22.30
N THR A 197 10.50 22.75 -21.45
CA THR A 197 9.07 22.64 -21.72
C THR A 197 8.54 23.96 -22.28
N ASP A 198 7.77 23.90 -23.37
CA ASP A 198 7.12 25.08 -23.92
C ASP A 198 6.13 25.64 -22.88
N ARG A 199 6.28 26.93 -22.56
CA ARG A 199 5.45 27.62 -21.57
C ARG A 199 4.01 27.80 -22.04
N THR A 200 3.77 27.72 -23.35
CA THR A 200 2.42 27.78 -23.91
C THR A 200 1.63 26.50 -23.69
N ASP A 201 2.33 25.37 -23.50
CA ASP A 201 1.73 24.08 -23.17
C ASP A 201 1.55 23.94 -21.64
N VAL A 202 0.45 24.47 -21.15
CA VAL A 202 0.09 24.46 -19.72
C VAL A 202 0.02 23.02 -19.17
N GLN A 203 -0.45 22.06 -19.97
CA GLN A 203 -0.54 20.66 -19.54
C GLN A 203 0.86 20.05 -19.39
N ALA A 204 1.75 20.24 -20.37
CA ALA A 204 3.12 19.73 -20.27
C ALA A 204 3.88 20.37 -19.11
N VAL A 205 3.68 21.67 -18.87
CA VAL A 205 4.26 22.37 -17.71
C VAL A 205 3.76 21.75 -16.42
N GLU A 206 2.44 21.58 -16.25
CA GLU A 206 1.88 20.94 -15.05
C GLU A 206 2.44 19.53 -14.87
N HIS A 207 2.42 18.70 -15.91
CA HIS A 207 2.93 17.33 -15.89
C HIS A 207 4.44 17.21 -15.65
N ARG A 208 5.19 18.30 -15.62
CA ARG A 208 6.64 18.28 -15.40
C ARG A 208 7.09 19.19 -14.25
N ARG A 209 6.17 19.80 -13.50
CA ARG A 209 6.53 20.68 -12.38
C ARG A 209 7.38 19.94 -11.35
N TYR A 210 8.41 20.63 -10.89
CA TYR A 210 9.35 20.13 -9.88
C TYR A 210 8.80 20.17 -8.45
N TYR A 211 7.66 20.81 -8.23
CA TYR A 211 6.99 20.81 -6.93
C TYR A 211 5.58 20.27 -7.03
N ARG A 212 5.12 19.54 -6.00
CA ARG A 212 3.71 19.11 -5.89
C ARG A 212 3.22 19.15 -4.45
N LEU A 213 1.91 19.39 -4.34
CA LEU A 213 1.15 19.17 -3.13
C LEU A 213 0.91 17.67 -2.96
N VAL A 214 1.30 17.12 -1.82
CA VAL A 214 0.96 15.76 -1.43
C VAL A 214 -0.21 15.86 -0.46
N LEU A 215 -1.39 15.49 -0.96
CA LEU A 215 -2.57 15.32 -0.12
C LEU A 215 -2.49 13.96 0.58
N PRO A 216 -2.75 13.91 1.89
CA PRO A 216 -2.68 12.67 2.62
C PRO A 216 -3.96 11.85 2.37
N LEU A 217 -3.86 10.52 2.44
CA LEU A 217 -5.03 9.65 2.24
C LEU A 217 -5.98 9.74 3.44
N GLU A 218 -5.38 9.89 4.62
CA GLU A 218 -6.01 10.21 5.90
C GLU A 218 -5.27 11.41 6.52
N PRO A 219 -5.89 12.28 7.32
CA PRO A 219 -5.30 13.56 7.76
C PRO A 219 -3.89 13.48 8.36
N ASP A 220 -3.54 12.33 8.95
CA ASP A 220 -2.25 12.09 9.62
C ASP A 220 -1.39 11.02 8.91
N GLN A 221 -1.79 10.55 7.72
CA GLN A 221 -1.06 9.55 6.95
C GLN A 221 -0.74 10.04 5.53
N PRO A 222 0.26 10.94 5.38
CA PRO A 222 0.74 11.35 4.08
C PRO A 222 1.39 10.19 3.33
N LEU A 223 1.15 10.15 2.02
CA LEU A 223 1.49 9.02 1.15
C LEU A 223 2.97 9.08 0.74
N LEU A 224 3.86 8.97 1.73
CA LEU A 224 5.29 9.18 1.59
C LEU A 224 6.09 7.88 1.70
N SER A 225 7.35 7.92 1.29
CA SER A 225 8.27 6.83 1.56
C SER A 225 8.60 6.79 3.06
N ALA A 226 8.49 5.61 3.66
CA ALA A 226 8.88 5.38 5.05
C ALA A 226 10.41 5.39 5.25
N HIS A 227 11.20 5.33 4.18
CA HIS A 227 12.65 5.21 4.30
C HIS A 227 13.34 6.58 4.26
N PRO A 228 14.20 6.92 5.25
CA PRO A 228 14.84 8.23 5.31
C PRO A 228 15.75 8.51 4.11
N LEU A 229 16.43 7.51 3.55
CA LEU A 229 17.37 7.74 2.44
C LEU A 229 16.69 8.21 1.15
N THR A 230 15.38 7.96 0.97
CA THR A 230 14.67 8.38 -0.26
C THR A 230 14.33 9.86 -0.30
N TRP A 231 14.59 10.57 0.79
CA TRP A 231 14.35 12.01 0.90
C TRP A 231 15.52 12.85 0.39
N THR A 232 16.63 12.22 0.01
CA THR A 232 17.84 12.89 -0.51
C THR A 232 17.57 13.68 -1.80
N ILE A 233 16.59 13.29 -2.61
CA ILE A 233 16.20 14.04 -3.81
C ILE A 233 15.39 15.32 -3.52
N ILE A 234 15.01 15.53 -2.24
CA ILE A 234 14.23 16.68 -1.76
C ILE A 234 15.12 17.66 -0.97
N SER A 235 16.19 17.18 -0.33
CA SER A 235 17.05 18.03 0.50
C SER A 235 18.52 17.97 0.09
N HIS A 236 19.05 19.08 -0.44
CA HIS A 236 20.45 19.48 -0.27
C HIS A 236 20.51 20.99 -0.04
#